data_AF-A0A4Q1BXZ9-F1
#
_entry.id   AF-A0A4Q1BXZ9-F1
#
_cell.length_a   1.000
_cell.length_b   1.000
_cell.length_c   1.000
_cell.angle_alpha   90.00
_cell.angle_beta   90.00
_cell.angle_gamma   90.00
#
_symmetry.space_group_name_H-M   'P 1'
#
loop_
_entity.id
_entity.type
_entity.pdbx_description
1 polymer ?
#
loop_
_entity_poly.entity_id
_entity_poly.type
_entity_poly.pdbx_seq_one_letter_code
_entity_poly.pdbx_strand_id
1 'polypeptide(L)'
;MKNILLTGLLFISLASFANNGEGEGIEFFHGSFKQALAKAKKENKLIFFDAYTSWCGPCKVLKTKVFPDKELGEYMNAKFISIGVDMEAGEGPQLANMYPVEGYPTLMFMDASGKVKKKVLGLPRGGAKELLTVAKSVK
;
A
#
# COMPACT_ATOMS: atom_id res chain seq x y z
N MET A 1 -47.17 40.63 33.71
CA MET A 1 -47.53 39.56 32.76
C MET A 1 -46.38 39.38 31.78
N LYS A 2 -46.02 38.11 31.54
CA LYS A 2 -45.03 37.57 30.58
C LYS A 2 -43.55 37.60 30.97
N ASN A 3 -43.19 36.50 31.63
CA ASN A 3 -41.88 35.85 31.66
C ASN A 3 -41.28 35.75 30.25
N ILE A 4 -39.98 36.04 30.13
CA ILE A 4 -39.15 35.53 29.03
C ILE A 4 -38.04 34.72 29.68
N LEU A 5 -38.23 33.41 29.65
CA LEU A 5 -37.28 32.38 30.04
C LEU A 5 -36.08 32.46 29.08
N LEU A 6 -34.90 32.82 29.59
CA LEU A 6 -33.64 32.55 28.90
C LEU A 6 -33.39 31.05 28.99
N THR A 7 -33.81 30.30 27.97
CA THR A 7 -33.34 28.93 27.75
C THR A 7 -31.89 29.00 27.30
N GLY A 8 -30.97 28.75 28.24
CA GLY A 8 -29.56 28.53 27.96
C GLY A 8 -29.40 27.35 26.99
N LEU A 9 -28.91 27.65 25.78
CA LEU A 9 -28.55 26.64 24.80
C LEU A 9 -27.35 25.84 25.34
N LEU A 10 -27.61 24.63 25.79
CA LEU A 10 -26.60 23.65 26.15
C LEU A 10 -25.85 23.26 24.85
N PHE A 11 -24.67 23.84 24.62
CA PHE A 11 -23.75 23.39 23.57
C PHE A 11 -23.18 22.02 23.95
N ILE A 12 -23.94 20.96 23.67
CA ILE A 12 -23.41 19.60 23.66
C ILE A 12 -22.52 19.51 22.42
N SER A 13 -21.23 19.74 22.61
CA SER A 13 -20.18 19.41 21.65
C SER A 13 -20.24 17.89 21.38
N LEU A 14 -20.95 17.49 20.31
CA LEU A 14 -20.73 16.20 19.68
C LEU A 14 -19.29 16.19 19.17
N ALA A 15 -18.37 15.64 19.96
CA ALA A 15 -17.11 15.16 19.42
C ALA A 15 -17.45 13.97 18.52
N SER A 16 -17.62 14.23 17.23
CA SER A 16 -17.61 13.18 16.21
C SER A 16 -16.23 12.54 16.24
N PHE A 17 -16.10 11.41 16.93
CA PHE A 17 -15.02 10.48 16.67
C PHE A 17 -15.21 9.98 15.24
N ALA A 18 -14.57 10.65 14.28
CA ALA A 18 -14.40 10.14 12.93
C ALA A 18 -13.60 8.84 13.07
N ASN A 19 -14.31 7.72 13.05
CA ASN A 19 -13.74 6.39 12.92
C ASN A 19 -13.24 6.28 11.48
N ASN A 20 -12.03 6.79 11.22
CA ASN A 20 -11.39 6.68 9.93
C ASN A 20 -11.02 5.22 9.69
N GLY A 21 -11.84 4.53 8.91
CA GLY A 21 -11.52 3.34 8.11
C GLY A 21 -10.91 2.17 8.87
N GLU A 22 -11.71 1.14 9.13
CA GLU A 22 -11.15 -0.21 9.21
C GLU A 22 -10.49 -0.51 7.84
N GLY A 23 -9.15 -0.67 7.82
CA GLY A 23 -8.37 -0.66 6.58
C GLY A 23 -8.80 -1.74 5.58
N GLU A 24 -9.23 -1.30 4.40
CA GLU A 24 -9.55 -2.15 3.24
C GLU A 24 -8.25 -2.60 2.54
N GLY A 25 -7.43 -3.42 3.21
CA GLY A 25 -6.20 -3.98 2.62
C GLY A 25 -5.11 -2.95 2.30
N ILE A 26 -4.21 -3.32 1.38
CA ILE A 26 -3.08 -2.47 0.95
C ILE A 26 -3.59 -1.31 0.09
N GLU A 27 -3.26 -0.08 0.50
CA GLU A 27 -3.47 1.12 -0.28
C GLU A 27 -2.34 1.31 -1.30
N PHE A 28 -2.67 1.20 -2.59
CA PHE A 28 -1.70 1.42 -3.66
C PHE A 28 -1.64 2.90 -4.05
N PHE A 29 -0.44 3.45 -4.03
CA PHE A 29 -0.14 4.80 -4.47
C PHE A 29 -0.39 4.94 -5.98
N HIS A 30 -1.14 5.99 -6.35
CA HIS A 30 -1.41 6.34 -7.73
C HIS A 30 -0.52 7.52 -8.15
N GLY A 31 0.52 7.19 -8.91
CA GLY A 31 1.49 8.13 -9.44
C GLY A 31 2.67 7.40 -10.05
N SER A 32 3.69 8.14 -10.48
CA SER A 32 4.93 7.56 -11.00
C SER A 32 5.79 6.94 -9.90
N PHE A 33 6.66 6.00 -10.27
CA PHE A 33 7.66 5.44 -9.36
C PHE A 33 8.57 6.50 -8.74
N LYS A 34 8.93 7.54 -9.51
CA LYS A 34 9.69 8.69 -8.99
C LYS A 34 8.94 9.43 -7.87
N GLN A 35 7.63 9.62 -8.00
CA GLN A 35 6.81 10.24 -6.97
C GLN A 35 6.65 9.33 -5.75
N ALA A 36 6.55 8.01 -5.95
CA ALA A 36 6.55 7.04 -4.86
C ALA A 36 7.84 7.12 -4.03
N LEU A 37 9.01 7.17 -4.68
CA LEU A 37 10.31 7.36 -4.00
C LEU A 37 10.37 8.67 -3.21
N ALA A 38 9.90 9.77 -3.81
CA ALA A 38 9.86 11.07 -3.14
C ALA A 38 8.94 11.06 -1.90
N LYS A 39 7.75 10.45 -2.01
CA LYS A 39 6.80 10.27 -0.91
C LYS A 39 7.39 9.39 0.19
N ALA A 40 8.01 8.27 -0.17
CA ALA A 40 8.67 7.35 0.76
C ALA A 40 9.77 8.06 1.56
N LYS A 41 10.60 8.87 0.89
CA LYS A 41 11.62 9.68 1.57
C LYS A 41 11.01 10.71 2.51
N LYS A 42 9.94 11.39 2.10
CA LYS A 42 9.25 12.41 2.92
C LYS A 42 8.58 11.81 4.16
N GLU A 43 7.99 10.62 4.02
CA GLU A 43 7.25 9.94 5.10
C GLU A 43 8.10 8.96 5.91
N ASN A 44 9.40 8.86 5.60
CA ASN A 44 10.31 7.88 6.19
C ASN A 44 9.77 6.43 6.11
N LYS A 45 9.25 6.09 4.93
CA LYS A 45 8.71 4.77 4.59
C LYS A 45 9.59 4.06 3.57
N LEU A 46 9.46 2.74 3.51
CA LEU A 46 10.03 1.89 2.46
C LEU A 46 9.11 1.89 1.23
N ILE A 47 9.51 1.17 0.18
CA ILE A 47 8.69 0.94 -1.01
C ILE A 47 8.32 -0.53 -1.08
N PHE A 48 7.04 -0.80 -1.32
CA PHE A 48 6.58 -2.11 -1.80
C PHE A 48 6.22 -1.97 -3.27
N PHE A 49 6.91 -2.69 -4.14
CA PHE A 49 6.75 -2.60 -5.58
C PHE A 49 6.19 -3.94 -6.10
N ASP A 50 4.95 -3.91 -6.60
CA ASP A 50 4.32 -5.01 -7.31
C ASP A 50 4.64 -4.90 -8.81
N ALA A 51 5.64 -5.66 -9.27
CA ALA A 51 5.95 -5.78 -10.69
C ALA A 51 4.98 -6.80 -11.32
N TYR A 52 4.02 -6.31 -12.09
CA TYR A 52 2.96 -7.13 -12.69
C TYR A 52 2.87 -6.91 -14.21
N THR A 53 2.00 -7.68 -14.86
CA THR A 53 1.49 -7.39 -16.21
C THR A 53 -0.02 -7.59 -16.25
N SER A 54 -0.73 -6.88 -17.13
CA SER A 54 -2.21 -6.92 -17.20
C SER A 54 -2.79 -8.31 -17.51
N TRP A 55 -2.05 -9.16 -18.22
CA TRP A 55 -2.46 -10.52 -18.59
C TRP A 55 -2.06 -11.57 -17.55
N CYS A 56 -1.28 -11.23 -16.53
CA CYS A 56 -0.78 -12.15 -15.51
C CYS A 56 -1.90 -12.65 -14.57
N GLY A 57 -2.23 -13.95 -14.67
CA GLY A 57 -3.22 -14.61 -13.82
C GLY A 57 -2.88 -14.56 -12.32
N PRO A 58 -1.68 -14.98 -11.88
CA PRO A 58 -1.29 -14.93 -10.47
C PRO A 58 -1.31 -13.52 -9.87
N CYS A 59 -1.03 -12.49 -10.67
CA CYS A 59 -1.11 -11.09 -10.26
C CYS A 59 -2.55 -10.68 -9.89
N LYS A 60 -3.55 -11.20 -10.62
CA LYS A 60 -4.98 -11.00 -10.29
C LYS A 60 -5.36 -11.71 -8.98
N VAL A 61 -4.76 -12.87 -8.69
CA VAL A 61 -4.95 -13.58 -7.41
C VAL A 61 -4.42 -12.74 -6.24
N LEU A 62 -3.23 -12.15 -6.38
CA LEU A 62 -2.71 -11.23 -5.35
C LEU A 62 -3.70 -10.10 -5.06
N LYS A 63 -4.16 -9.39 -6.10
CA LYS A 63 -5.08 -8.25 -5.96
C LYS A 63 -6.43 -8.62 -5.34
N THR A 64 -6.90 -9.85 -5.52
CA THR A 64 -8.24 -10.28 -5.06
C THR A 64 -8.24 -11.11 -3.78
N LYS A 65 -7.12 -11.74 -3.42
CA LYS A 65 -7.04 -12.70 -2.29
C LYS A 65 -5.97 -12.37 -1.26
N VAL A 66 -4.95 -11.60 -1.61
CA VAL A 66 -3.82 -11.32 -0.72
C VAL A 66 -3.80 -9.86 -0.30
N PHE A 67 -3.77 -8.93 -1.24
CA PHE A 67 -3.71 -7.50 -0.95
C PHE A 67 -4.93 -6.94 -0.19
N PRO A 68 -6.15 -7.51 -0.29
CA PRO A 68 -7.29 -7.09 0.52
C PRO A 68 -7.23 -7.53 2.00
N ASP A 69 -6.23 -8.33 2.41
CA ASP A 69 -6.12 -8.77 3.79
C ASP A 69 -5.87 -7.59 4.75
N LYS A 70 -6.66 -7.52 5.81
CA LYS A 70 -6.67 -6.38 6.74
C LYS A 70 -5.36 -6.23 7.51
N GLU A 71 -4.83 -7.31 8.10
CA GLU A 71 -3.61 -7.24 8.91
C GLU A 71 -2.40 -6.88 8.03
N LEU A 72 -2.36 -7.43 6.82
CA LEU A 72 -1.37 -7.06 5.82
C LEU A 72 -1.50 -5.58 5.44
N GLY A 73 -2.72 -5.13 5.11
CA GLY A 73 -3.00 -3.75 4.74
C GLY A 73 -2.54 -2.75 5.80
N GLU A 74 -2.95 -2.95 7.06
CA GLU A 74 -2.56 -2.10 8.19
C GLU A 74 -1.03 -1.97 8.31
N TYR A 75 -0.31 -3.09 8.23
CA TYR A 75 1.15 -3.07 8.31
C TYR A 75 1.79 -2.39 7.11
N MET A 76 1.30 -2.69 5.90
CA MET A 76 1.86 -2.16 4.67
C MET A 76 1.65 -0.65 4.57
N ASN A 77 0.45 -0.15 4.86
CA ASN A 77 0.11 1.27 4.77
C ASN A 77 0.89 2.11 5.81
N ALA A 78 1.22 1.51 6.97
CA ALA A 78 2.04 2.15 7.99
C ALA A 78 3.53 2.22 7.64
N LYS A 79 4.07 1.26 6.88
CA LYS A 79 5.52 1.09 6.69
C LYS A 79 6.02 1.32 5.27
N PHE A 80 5.15 1.20 4.28
CA PHE A 80 5.51 1.22 2.87
C PHE A 80 4.67 2.24 2.12
N ILE A 81 5.27 2.79 1.07
CA ILE A 81 4.54 3.31 -0.08
C ILE A 81 4.43 2.14 -1.06
N SER A 82 3.23 1.58 -1.18
CA SER A 82 2.93 0.47 -2.08
C SER A 82 2.63 1.00 -3.47
N ILE A 83 3.27 0.49 -4.51
CA ILE A 83 3.02 0.86 -5.90
C ILE A 83 3.00 -0.39 -6.77
N GLY A 84 2.02 -0.48 -7.66
CA GLY A 84 1.96 -1.52 -8.67
C GLY A 84 2.29 -0.93 -10.03
N VAL A 85 3.20 -1.57 -10.77
CA VAL A 85 3.58 -1.15 -12.11
C VAL A 85 3.38 -2.29 -13.09
N ASP A 86 2.63 -2.02 -14.17
CA ASP A 86 2.61 -2.92 -15.32
C ASP A 86 3.93 -2.76 -16.06
N MET A 87 4.78 -3.78 -16.02
CA MET A 87 6.15 -3.72 -16.53
C MET A 87 6.23 -3.67 -18.06
N GLU A 88 5.10 -3.82 -18.77
CA GLU A 88 5.01 -3.75 -20.23
C GLU A 88 4.33 -2.47 -20.74
N ALA A 89 3.82 -1.61 -19.85
CA ALA A 89 3.09 -0.40 -20.21
C ALA A 89 3.57 0.84 -19.46
N GLY A 90 3.34 2.03 -20.03
CA GLY A 90 3.70 3.31 -19.39
C GLY A 90 5.20 3.41 -19.09
N GLU A 91 5.56 3.72 -17.83
CA GLU A 91 6.96 3.73 -17.36
C GLU A 91 7.54 2.32 -17.10
N GLY A 92 6.70 1.29 -17.17
CA GLY A 92 7.04 -0.11 -16.93
C GLY A 92 8.25 -0.62 -17.69
N PRO A 93 8.34 -0.46 -19.03
CA PRO A 93 9.47 -0.97 -19.80
C PRO A 93 10.81 -0.36 -19.37
N GLN A 94 10.83 0.92 -18.97
CA GLN A 94 12.03 1.57 -18.44
C GLN A 94 12.40 0.99 -17.07
N LEU A 95 11.40 0.76 -16.21
CA LEU A 95 11.57 0.11 -14.92
C LEU A 95 11.99 -1.36 -15.05
N ALA A 96 11.54 -2.08 -16.07
CA ALA A 96 11.94 -3.47 -16.34
C ALA A 96 13.43 -3.57 -16.70
N ASN A 97 13.95 -2.59 -17.43
CA ASN A 97 15.38 -2.49 -17.71
C ASN A 97 16.21 -2.19 -16.45
N MET A 98 15.69 -1.35 -15.54
CA MET A 98 16.38 -1.01 -14.29
C MET A 98 16.26 -2.11 -13.23
N TYR A 99 15.13 -2.81 -13.19
CA TYR A 99 14.80 -3.85 -12.23
C TYR A 99 14.37 -5.12 -12.99
N PRO A 100 15.32 -5.86 -13.58
CA PRO A 100 14.98 -7.08 -14.29
C PRO A 100 14.33 -8.09 -13.34
N VAL A 101 13.26 -8.71 -13.85
CA VAL A 101 12.46 -9.73 -13.16
C VAL A 101 12.48 -11.02 -13.97
N GLU A 102 12.49 -12.15 -13.27
CA GLU A 102 12.53 -13.49 -13.89
C GLU A 102 11.12 -13.99 -14.28
N GLY A 103 10.08 -13.36 -13.73
CA GLY A 103 8.69 -13.69 -14.00
C GLY A 103 7.72 -12.80 -13.21
N TYR A 104 6.43 -12.93 -13.55
CA TYR A 104 5.36 -12.13 -12.95
C TYR A 104 4.44 -12.98 -12.07
N PRO A 105 3.98 -12.46 -10.92
CA PRO A 105 4.42 -11.22 -10.29
C PRO A 105 5.85 -11.37 -9.71
N THR A 106 6.57 -10.26 -9.62
CA THR A 106 7.73 -10.16 -8.72
C THR A 106 7.48 -9.02 -7.75
N LEU A 107 7.43 -9.35 -6.46
CA LEU A 107 7.21 -8.38 -5.40
C LEU A 107 8.56 -7.94 -4.84
N MET A 108 8.83 -6.64 -4.85
CA MET A 108 10.10 -6.09 -4.38
C MET A 108 9.88 -5.15 -3.20
N PHE A 109 10.68 -5.35 -2.16
CA PHE A 109 10.75 -4.45 -1.02
C PHE A 109 12.03 -3.63 -1.15
N MET A 110 11.90 -2.31 -1.22
CA MET A 110 13.01 -1.40 -1.51
C MET A 110 13.10 -0.31 -0.44
N ASP A 111 14.29 0.27 -0.28
CA ASP A 111 14.39 1.54 0.46
C ASP A 111 13.93 2.74 -0.38
N ALA A 112 13.84 3.91 0.25
CA ALA A 112 13.40 5.15 -0.42
C ALA A 112 14.36 5.66 -1.52
N SER A 113 15.52 5.00 -1.73
CA SER A 113 16.40 5.27 -2.87
C SER A 113 16.12 4.37 -4.07
N GLY A 114 15.23 3.38 -3.93
CA GLY A 114 14.94 2.37 -4.95
C GLY A 114 15.85 1.14 -4.85
N LYS A 115 16.71 1.03 -3.84
CA LYS A 115 17.55 -0.15 -3.67
C LYS A 115 16.72 -1.31 -3.14
N VAL A 116 16.64 -2.39 -3.92
CA VAL A 116 15.96 -3.63 -3.53
C VAL A 116 16.66 -4.27 -2.33
N LYS A 117 15.88 -4.52 -1.27
CA LYS A 117 16.30 -5.24 -0.05
C LYS A 117 15.87 -6.69 -0.09
N LYS A 118 14.70 -6.97 -0.66
CA LYS A 118 14.13 -8.32 -0.73
C LYS A 118 13.22 -8.46 -1.93
N LYS A 119 13.19 -9.66 -2.51
CA LYS A 119 12.26 -10.06 -3.57
C LYS A 119 11.44 -11.27 -3.11
N VAL A 120 10.19 -11.34 -3.57
CA VAL A 120 9.35 -12.53 -3.52
C VAL A 120 8.91 -12.82 -4.96
N LEU A 121 9.25 -14.01 -5.45
CA LEU A 121 8.94 -14.43 -6.81
C LEU A 121 7.60 -15.16 -6.83
N GLY A 122 6.71 -14.76 -7.73
CA GLY A 122 5.41 -15.39 -7.91
C GLY A 122 4.43 -15.13 -6.77
N LEU A 123 3.43 -16.01 -6.67
CA LEU A 123 2.39 -15.95 -5.64
C LEU A 123 2.89 -16.60 -4.34
N PRO A 124 2.90 -15.89 -3.19
CA PRO A 124 3.23 -16.48 -1.89
C PRO A 124 2.25 -17.61 -1.55
N ARG A 125 2.75 -18.81 -1.25
CA ARG A 125 1.90 -19.99 -0.97
C ARG A 125 1.12 -19.83 0.33
N GLY A 126 1.71 -19.16 1.32
CA GLY A 126 1.07 -18.80 2.58
C GLY A 126 0.23 -17.52 2.51
N GLY A 127 -0.01 -16.98 1.31
CA GLY A 127 -0.87 -15.81 1.07
C GLY A 127 -0.42 -14.58 1.85
N ALA A 128 -1.39 -13.86 2.44
CA ALA A 128 -1.14 -12.62 3.16
C ALA A 128 -0.21 -12.80 4.38
N LYS A 129 -0.33 -13.92 5.10
CA LYS A 129 0.51 -14.22 6.27
C LYS A 129 1.99 -14.35 5.92
N GLU A 130 2.29 -15.04 4.82
CA GLU A 130 3.66 -15.16 4.32
C GLU A 130 4.18 -13.79 3.89
N LEU A 131 3.40 -13.04 3.11
CA LEU A 131 3.80 -11.71 2.64
C LEU A 131 4.04 -10.73 3.80
N LEU A 132 3.20 -10.78 4.84
CA LEU A 132 3.37 -10.00 6.06
C LEU A 132 4.64 -10.37 6.82
N THR A 133 4.95 -11.67 6.92
CA THR A 133 6.19 -12.15 7.54
C THR A 133 7.41 -11.64 6.79
N VAL A 134 7.36 -11.64 5.45
CA VAL A 134 8.41 -11.07 4.61
C VAL A 134 8.52 -9.57 4.84
N ALA A 135 7.42 -8.82 4.81
CA ALA A 135 7.41 -7.38 5.03
C ALA A 135 8.04 -7.00 6.38
N LYS A 136 7.68 -7.72 7.46
CA LYS A 136 8.23 -7.56 8.81
C LYS A 136 9.74 -7.84 8.91
N SER A 137 10.30 -8.61 7.97
CA SER A 137 11.73 -8.92 7.93
C SER A 137 12.59 -7.85 7.26
N VAL A 138 11.98 -6.90 6.55
CA VAL A 138 12.70 -5.83 5.84
C VAL A 138 13.00 -4.69 6.82
N LYS A 139 14.28 -4.31 6.92
CA LYS A 139 14.78 -3.22 7.76
C LYS A 139 15.23 -2.04 6.91
#